data_AF-A0A1S9PAP1-F1
#
_entry.id   AF-A0A1S9PAP1-F1
#
_cell.length_a   1.000
_cell.length_b   1.000
_cell.length_c   1.000
_cell.angle_alpha   90.00
_cell.angle_beta   90.00
_cell.angle_gamma   90.00
#
_symmetry.space_group_name_H-M   'P 1'
#
loop_
_entity.id
_entity.type
_entity.pdbx_description
1 polymer ?
#
loop_
_entity_poly.entity_id
_entity_poly.type
_entity_poly.pdbx_seq_one_letter_code
_entity_poly.pdbx_strand_id
1 'polypeptide(L)' 'MPEVTITYKKPETLKILKGLAKYFDFKINVRSKESTLLDDILVPADKSADISELRSVFTGKDIDAKKLREQLWQRKK' A
#
# COMPACT_ATOMS: atom_id res chain seq x y z
N MET A 1 34.48 -4.92 2.24
CA MET A 1 33.99 -6.15 1.57
C MET A 1 33.20 -5.70 0.35
N PRO A 2 33.44 -6.25 -0.85
CA PRO A 2 32.68 -5.88 -2.03
C PRO A 2 31.23 -6.35 -1.91
N GLU A 3 30.28 -5.43 -2.03
CA GLU A 3 28.85 -5.73 -2.06
C GLU A 3 28.34 -5.65 -3.49
N VAL A 4 27.55 -6.64 -3.92
CA VAL A 4 27.00 -6.72 -5.28
C VAL A 4 25.49 -6.87 -5.19
N THR A 5 24.77 -5.99 -5.89
CA THR A 5 23.31 -6.07 -6.00
C THR A 5 22.95 -6.73 -7.32
N ILE A 6 22.25 -7.88 -7.25
CA ILE A 6 21.83 -8.64 -8.43
C ILE A 6 20.31 -8.52 -8.58
N THR A 7 19.85 -7.92 -9.67
CA THR A 7 18.43 -7.92 -10.05
C THR A 7 18.12 -9.14 -10.88
N TYR A 8 17.14 -9.94 -10.49
CA TYR A 8 16.73 -11.14 -11.22
C TYR A 8 15.21 -11.17 -11.41
N LYS A 9 14.76 -11.65 -12.58
CA LYS A 9 13.32 -11.83 -12.88
C LYS A 9 12.82 -13.23 -12.51
N LYS A 10 13.69 -14.24 -12.56
CA LYS A 10 13.32 -15.65 -12.36
C LYS A 10 13.60 -16.09 -10.92
N PRO A 11 12.66 -16.74 -10.23
CA PRO A 11 12.86 -17.20 -8.85
C PRO A 11 13.91 -18.31 -8.73
N GLU A 12 14.17 -19.05 -9.82
CA GLU A 12 15.20 -20.08 -9.89
C GLU A 12 16.61 -19.53 -9.62
N THR A 13 16.88 -18.30 -10.05
CA THR A 13 18.18 -17.63 -9.86
C THR A 13 18.52 -17.48 -8.38
N LEU A 14 17.54 -17.20 -7.52
CA LEU A 14 17.75 -17.11 -6.08
C LEU A 14 18.07 -18.48 -5.45
N LYS A 15 17.51 -19.57 -5.98
CA LYS A 15 17.84 -20.94 -5.51
C LYS A 15 19.30 -21.28 -5.81
N ILE A 16 19.76 -20.97 -7.03
CA ILE A 16 21.14 -21.20 -7.43
C ILE A 16 22.10 -20.35 -6.58
N LEU A 17 21.77 -19.07 -6.37
CA LEU A 17 22.58 -18.16 -5.56
C LEU A 17 22.72 -18.65 -4.11
N LYS A 18 21.63 -19.17 -3.52
CA LYS A 18 21.67 -19.82 -2.19
C LYS A 18 22.56 -21.06 -2.16
N GLY A 19 22.57 -21.85 -3.23
CA GLY A 19 23.47 -22.99 -3.36
C GLY A 19 24.94 -22.57 -3.40
N LEU A 20 25.25 -21.51 -4.14
CA LEU A 20 26.60 -20.95 -4.24
C LEU A 20 27.06 -20.31 -2.92
N ALA A 21 26.16 -19.68 -2.18
CA ALA A 21 26.47 -19.05 -0.89
C ALA A 21 27.11 -20.02 0.12
N LYS A 22 26.78 -21.31 0.04
CA LYS A 22 27.36 -22.36 0.90
C LYS A 22 28.86 -22.56 0.66
N TYR A 23 29.35 -22.28 -0.53
CA TYR A 23 30.75 -22.55 -0.93
C TYR A 23 31.64 -21.31 -0.88
N PHE A 24 31.05 -20.11 -0.93
CA PHE A 24 31.77 -18.86 -1.12
C PHE A 24 31.60 -17.88 0.07
N ASP A 25 31.07 -18.35 1.20
CA ASP A 25 30.93 -17.61 2.47
C ASP A 25 30.36 -16.19 2.33
N PHE A 26 29.42 -15.98 1.40
CA PHE A 26 28.72 -14.71 1.25
C PHE A 26 27.29 -14.78 1.79
N LYS A 27 26.85 -13.68 2.40
CA LYS A 27 25.52 -13.56 3.00
C LYS A 27 24.56 -12.90 2.02
N ILE A 28 23.45 -13.58 1.70
CA ILE A 28 22.42 -13.03 0.80
C ILE A 28 21.41 -12.26 1.65
N ASN A 29 21.31 -10.95 1.45
CA ASN A 29 20.25 -10.13 2.02
C ASN A 29 19.15 -9.92 0.98
N VAL A 30 18.03 -10.62 1.14
CA VAL A 30 16.86 -10.44 0.27
C VAL A 30 16.11 -9.23 0.80
N ARG A 31 16.19 -8.09 0.08
CA ARG A 31 15.27 -6.98 0.30
C ARG A 31 13.88 -7.43 -0.18
N SER A 32 13.12 -8.09 0.69
CA SER A 32 11.68 -8.15 0.49
C SER A 32 11.21 -6.70 0.46
N LYS A 33 10.55 -6.31 -0.62
CA LYS A 33 9.65 -5.16 -0.57
C LYS A 33 8.67 -5.51 0.55
N GLU A 34 8.89 -4.97 1.75
CA GLU A 34 7.77 -4.67 2.62
C GLU A 34 6.84 -3.90 1.71
N SER A 35 5.69 -4.52 1.42
CA SER A 35 4.60 -3.79 0.85
C SER A 35 4.43 -2.60 1.77
N THR A 36 4.76 -1.42 1.28
CA THR A 36 4.05 -0.22 1.66
C THR A 36 2.59 -0.51 1.31
N LEU A 37 1.92 -1.31 2.14
CA LEU A 37 0.58 -0.98 2.58
C LEU A 37 0.75 0.48 2.93
N LEU A 38 0.19 1.34 2.09
CA LEU A 38 0.05 2.74 2.44
C LEU A 38 -0.37 2.70 3.90
N ASP A 39 0.49 3.24 4.78
CA ASP A 39 0.04 3.58 6.11
C ASP A 39 -1.14 4.49 5.82
N ASP A 40 -2.33 3.92 5.77
CA ASP A 40 -3.57 4.64 5.90
C ASP A 40 -3.34 5.33 7.21
N ILE A 41 -2.96 6.61 7.13
CA ILE A 41 -2.86 7.50 8.26
C ILE A 41 -4.29 7.52 8.78
N LEU A 42 -4.59 6.55 9.63
CA LEU A 42 -5.85 6.38 10.29
C LEU A 42 -5.77 7.39 11.42
N VAL A 43 -5.89 8.66 11.04
CA VAL A 43 -6.06 9.75 11.98
C VAL A 43 -7.25 9.30 12.82
N PRO A 44 -7.07 9.10 14.14
CA PRO A 44 -8.19 8.73 14.98
C PRO A 44 -9.20 9.87 14.86
N ALA A 45 -10.28 9.62 14.14
CA ALA A 45 -11.36 10.56 14.04
C ALA A 45 -11.92 10.69 15.46
N ASP A 46 -11.63 11.82 16.10
CA ASP A 46 -12.22 12.15 17.38
C ASP A 46 -13.73 12.17 17.18
N LYS A 47 -14.43 11.18 17.75
CA LYS A 47 -15.88 11.03 17.60
C LYS A 47 -16.64 12.22 18.21
N SER A 48 -15.96 13.03 19.03
CA SER A 48 -16.51 14.22 19.65
C SER A 48 -16.32 15.50 18.82
N ALA A 49 -15.52 15.46 17.74
CA ALA A 49 -15.28 16.62 16.90
C ALA A 49 -16.54 16.98 16.08
N ASP A 50 -17.04 18.20 16.26
CA ASP A 50 -18.14 18.73 15.47
C ASP A 50 -17.65 19.11 14.07
N ILE A 51 -17.98 18.27 13.09
CA ILE A 51 -17.62 18.45 11.67
C ILE A 51 -18.75 19.10 10.86
N SER A 52 -19.76 19.67 11.52
CA SER A 52 -20.94 20.24 10.86
C SER A 52 -20.58 21.40 9.93
N GLU A 53 -19.67 22.27 10.33
CA GLU A 53 -19.20 23.38 9.50
C GLU A 53 -18.41 22.90 8.27
N LEU A 54 -17.52 21.93 8.46
CA LEU A 54 -16.72 21.33 7.37
C LEU A 54 -17.61 20.66 6.32
N ARG A 55 -18.72 20.05 6.72
CA ARG A 55 -19.69 19.48 5.78
C ARG A 55 -20.26 20.54 4.83
N SER A 56 -20.55 21.74 5.33
CA SER A 56 -21.08 22.82 4.49
C SER A 56 -20.06 23.28 3.44
N VAL A 57 -18.78 23.35 3.81
CA VAL A 57 -17.68 23.77 2.93
C VAL A 57 -17.38 22.71 1.86
N PHE A 58 -17.33 21.43 2.26
CA PHE A 58 -16.93 20.36 1.34
C PHE A 58 -18.07 19.76 0.53
N THR A 59 -19.32 19.82 1.00
CA THR A 59 -20.45 19.26 0.24
C THR A 59 -21.16 20.29 -0.62
N GLY A 60 -21.07 21.61 -0.32
CA GLY A 60 -21.55 22.75 -1.13
C GLY A 60 -23.04 22.75 -1.55
N LYS A 61 -23.72 21.62 -1.41
CA LYS A 61 -25.06 21.25 -1.88
C LYS A 61 -25.73 20.26 -0.92
N ASP A 62 -25.17 20.06 0.28
CA ASP A 62 -25.68 19.13 1.30
C ASP A 62 -25.87 17.69 0.77
N ILE A 63 -25.00 17.30 -0.16
CA ILE A 63 -25.10 16.00 -0.82
C ILE A 63 -24.34 14.97 -0.01
N ASP A 64 -25.07 14.00 0.52
CA ASP A 64 -24.51 12.85 1.21
C ASP A 64 -23.72 11.96 0.24
N ALA A 65 -22.41 11.83 0.46
CA ALA A 65 -21.52 11.00 -0.33
C ALA A 65 -21.97 9.52 -0.38
N LYS A 66 -22.66 9.03 0.66
CA LYS A 66 -23.22 7.67 0.67
C LYS A 66 -24.32 7.52 -0.37
N LYS A 67 -25.25 8.49 -0.43
CA LYS A 67 -26.33 8.52 -1.42
C LYS A 67 -25.82 8.62 -2.86
N LEU A 68 -24.77 9.41 -3.10
CA LEU A 68 -24.14 9.51 -4.43
C LEU A 68 -23.59 8.17 -4.91
N ARG A 69 -22.91 7.43 -4.04
CA ARG A 69 -22.39 6.10 -4.40
C ARG A 69 -23.53 5.15 -4.74
N GLU A 70 -24.59 5.14 -3.95
CA GLU A 70 -25.75 4.27 -4.18
C GLU A 70 -26.50 4.63 -5.48
N GLN A 71 -26.63 5.93 -5.79
CA GLN A 71 -27.37 6.41 -6.97
C GLN A 71 -26.56 6.30 -8.27
N LEU A 72 -25.27 6.65 -8.25
CA LEU A 72 -24.43 6.66 -9.46
C LEU A 72 -23.95 5.25 -9.86
N TRP A 73 -23.89 4.29 -8.94
CA TRP A 73 -23.59 2.89 -9.29
C TRP A 73 -24.77 2.07 -9.77
N GLN A 74 -25.98 2.65 -9.86
CA GLN A 74 -27.07 1.96 -10.54
C GLN A 74 -26.84 1.99 -12.05
N ARG A 75 -26.49 0.84 -12.64
CA ARG A 75 -26.56 0.68 -14.09
C ARG A 75 -28.01 0.84 -14.51
N LYS A 76 -28.29 1.82 -15.38
CA LYS A 76 -29.58 1.90 -16.08
C LYS A 76 -29.80 0.58 -16.82
N LYS A 77 -30.93 -0.09 -16.55
CA LYS A 77 -31.42 -1.20 -17.36
C LYS A 77 -31.81 -0.72 -18.75
#